data_AF-A0A847H5L8-F1
#
_entry.id   AF-A0A847H5L8-F1
#
_cell.length_a   1.000
_cell.length_b   1.000
_cell.length_c   1.000
_cell.angle_alpha   90.00
_cell.angle_beta   90.00
_cell.angle_gamma   90.00
#
_symmetry.space_group_name_H-M   'P 1'
#
loop_
_entity.id
_entity.type
_entity.pdbx_description
1 polymer ?
#
loop_
_entity_poly.entity_id
_entity_poly.type
_entity_poly.pdbx_seq_one_letter_code
_entity_poly.pdbx_strand_id
1 'polypeptide(L)'
;MPFAYRLEKVLKYRIQQRDDQINVVTAAMNEVARIQAEIDKKVNEVRIVQRNKRTAPHVMLESYDKYLQHLYELIQQLEEEKQKAIEILEQEKEKLKEMEKAVKVLEKHKEKARERYLEEEKRLEMKRLDEVASQKYFAKMQVKKEEELTELTEEERRLLNDGQ
;
A
#
# COMPACT_ATOMS: atom_id res chain seq x y z
N MET A 1 18.21 -15.17 -11.00
CA MET A 1 18.62 -13.74 -10.86
C MET A 1 17.79 -13.13 -9.72
N PRO A 2 18.08 -11.94 -9.17
CA PRO A 2 17.12 -11.32 -8.25
C PRO A 2 15.89 -10.79 -9.01
N PHE A 3 14.70 -10.98 -8.46
CA PHE A 3 13.44 -10.48 -9.04
C PHE A 3 13.44 -8.94 -9.10
N ALA A 4 13.32 -8.39 -10.31
CA ALA A 4 13.21 -6.95 -10.54
C ALA A 4 11.82 -6.61 -11.08
N TYR A 5 11.03 -5.89 -10.30
CA TYR A 5 9.70 -5.48 -10.71
C TYR A 5 9.74 -4.28 -11.67
N ARG A 6 9.20 -4.46 -12.87
CA ARG A 6 9.26 -3.44 -13.95
C ARG A 6 8.61 -2.11 -13.58
N LEU A 7 7.56 -2.13 -12.76
CA LEU A 7 6.79 -0.93 -12.37
C LEU A 7 7.16 -0.42 -10.96
N GLU A 8 8.32 -0.79 -10.41
CA GLU A 8 8.72 -0.40 -9.06
C GLU A 8 8.76 1.12 -8.87
N LYS A 9 9.28 1.86 -9.86
CA LYS A 9 9.33 3.33 -9.81
C LYS A 9 7.92 3.95 -9.80
N VAL A 10 7.00 3.38 -10.57
CA VAL A 10 5.60 3.85 -10.64
C VAL A 10 4.87 3.56 -9.33
N LEU A 11 5.10 2.39 -8.73
CA LEU A 11 4.54 2.04 -7.43
C LEU A 11 5.02 3.01 -6.35
N LYS A 12 6.32 3.29 -6.27
CA LYS A 12 6.89 4.26 -5.33
C LYS A 12 6.32 5.65 -5.52
N TYR A 13 6.19 6.10 -6.77
CA TYR A 13 5.60 7.40 -7.07
C TYR A 13 4.13 7.50 -6.61
N ARG A 14 3.33 6.46 -6.82
CA ARG A 14 1.93 6.45 -6.35
C ARG A 14 1.81 6.37 -4.83
N ILE A 15 2.71 5.66 -4.17
CA ILE A 15 2.80 5.65 -2.71
C ILE A 15 3.08 7.06 -2.20
N GLN A 16 4.06 7.74 -2.81
CA GLN A 16 4.37 9.12 -2.47
C GLN A 16 3.17 10.06 -2.68
N GLN A 17 2.48 9.98 -3.82
CA GLN A 17 1.27 10.79 -4.07
C GLN A 17 0.17 10.54 -3.02
N ARG A 18 -0.04 9.27 -2.63
CA ARG A 18 -0.98 8.93 -1.55
C ARG A 18 -0.54 9.57 -0.24
N ASP A 19 0.75 9.50 0.11
CA ASP A 19 1.27 10.05 1.35
C ASP A 19 1.16 11.59 1.38
N ASP A 20 1.41 12.25 0.25
CA ASP A 20 1.17 13.67 0.07
C ASP A 20 -0.32 14.02 0.26
N GLN A 21 -1.22 13.20 -0.28
CA GLN A 21 -2.67 13.37 -0.10
C GLN A 21 -3.11 13.15 1.37
N ILE A 22 -2.47 12.25 2.12
CA ILE A 22 -2.71 12.10 3.56
C ILE A 22 -2.38 13.38 4.31
N ASN A 23 -1.29 14.06 3.94
CA ASN A 23 -0.92 15.35 4.53
C ASN A 23 -1.97 16.43 4.23
N VAL A 24 -2.50 16.46 3.01
CA VAL A 24 -3.59 17.38 2.61
C VAL A 24 -4.87 17.11 3.42
N VAL A 25 -5.28 15.85 3.55
CA VAL A 25 -6.45 15.48 4.36
C VAL A 25 -6.24 15.87 5.82
N THR A 26 -5.03 15.65 6.36
CA THR A 26 -4.68 16.03 7.73
C THR A 26 -4.76 17.55 7.93
N ALA A 27 -4.27 18.33 6.97
CA ALA A 27 -4.40 19.79 6.99
C ALA A 27 -5.86 20.24 6.98
N ALA A 28 -6.71 19.63 6.14
CA ALA A 28 -8.14 19.91 6.11
C ALA A 28 -8.85 19.53 7.42
N MET A 29 -8.47 18.40 8.04
CA MET A 29 -8.98 18.01 9.37
C MET A 29 -8.59 19.02 10.45
N ASN A 30 -7.35 19.49 10.44
CA ASN A 30 -6.87 20.50 11.38
C ASN A 30 -7.62 21.82 11.22
N GLU A 31 -7.98 22.20 9.99
CA GLU A 31 -8.75 23.41 9.74
C GLU A 31 -10.18 23.31 10.28
N VAL A 32 -10.86 22.18 10.07
CA VAL A 32 -12.17 21.92 10.69
C VAL A 32 -12.07 21.98 12.23
N ALA A 33 -11.01 21.41 12.81
CA ALA A 33 -10.78 21.45 14.25
C ALA A 33 -10.51 22.87 14.75
N ARG A 34 -9.78 23.69 13.99
CA ARG A 34 -9.52 25.11 14.29
C ARG A 34 -10.82 25.89 14.35
N ILE A 35 -11.67 25.76 13.34
CA ILE A 35 -12.97 26.44 13.29
C ILE A 35 -13.87 25.97 14.44
N GLN A 36 -13.90 24.68 14.74
CA GLN A 36 -14.67 24.16 15.87
C GLN A 36 -14.20 24.78 17.21
N ALA A 37 -12.89 24.87 17.43
CA ALA A 37 -12.36 25.47 18.64
C ALA A 37 -12.71 26.96 18.75
N GLU A 38 -12.86 27.66 17.63
CA GLU A 38 -13.31 29.05 17.59
C GLU A 38 -14.79 29.19 17.92
N ILE A 39 -15.64 28.31 17.38
CA ILE A 39 -17.06 28.20 17.75
C ILE A 39 -17.19 27.96 19.26
N ASP A 40 -16.43 27.01 19.81
CA ASP A 40 -16.49 26.66 21.24
C ASP A 40 -16.11 27.85 22.14
N LYS A 41 -15.12 28.65 21.72
CA LYS A 41 -14.75 29.91 22.40
C LYS A 41 -15.92 30.90 22.39
N LYS A 42 -16.57 31.09 21.23
CA LYS A 42 -17.69 32.02 21.08
C LYS A 42 -18.94 31.57 21.84
N VAL A 43 -19.22 30.27 21.86
CA VAL A 43 -20.30 29.69 22.67
C VAL A 43 -20.03 29.91 24.17
N ASN A 44 -18.79 29.73 24.62
CA ASN A 44 -18.42 30.03 26.01
C ASN A 44 -18.54 31.52 26.32
N GLU A 45 -18.17 32.40 25.38
CA GLU A 45 -18.36 33.84 25.50
C GLU A 45 -19.84 34.20 25.69
N VAL A 46 -20.73 33.64 24.87
CA VAL A 46 -22.19 33.77 25.02
C VAL A 46 -22.64 33.37 26.43
N ARG A 47 -22.16 32.24 26.95
CA ARG A 47 -22.52 31.78 28.32
C ARG A 47 -22.07 32.78 29.39
N ILE A 48 -20.87 33.35 29.26
CA ILE A 48 -20.34 34.35 30.19
C ILE A 48 -21.20 35.62 30.13
N VAL A 49 -21.50 36.11 28.93
CA VAL A 49 -22.31 37.31 28.71
C VAL A 49 -23.72 37.13 29.27
N GLN A 50 -24.35 35.98 29.03
CA GLN A 50 -25.65 35.64 29.61
C GLN A 50 -25.63 35.61 31.14
N ARG A 51 -24.54 35.11 31.75
CA ARG A 51 -24.37 35.12 33.21
C ARG A 51 -24.26 36.54 33.74
N ASN A 52 -23.43 37.37 33.10
CA ASN A 52 -23.23 38.77 33.49
C ASN A 52 -24.50 39.61 33.32
N LYS A 53 -25.29 39.34 32.27
CA LYS A 53 -26.59 40.00 32.03
C LYS A 53 -27.56 39.82 33.21
N ARG A 54 -27.54 38.67 33.90
CA ARG A 54 -28.45 38.40 35.05
C ARG A 54 -28.24 39.33 36.23
N THR A 55 -27.02 39.85 36.41
CA THR A 55 -26.65 40.75 37.51
C THR A 55 -26.47 42.19 37.04
N ALA A 56 -26.73 42.48 35.76
CA ALA A 56 -26.49 43.78 35.17
C ALA A 56 -27.60 44.80 35.53
N PRO A 57 -27.27 46.09 35.66
CA PRO A 57 -28.26 47.16 35.77
C PRO A 57 -29.19 47.19 34.55
N HIS A 58 -30.46 47.56 34.76
CA HIS A 58 -31.49 47.57 33.71
C HIS A 58 -31.07 48.40 32.48
N VAL A 59 -30.40 49.54 32.69
CA VAL A 59 -29.90 50.44 31.64
C VAL A 59 -28.87 49.78 30.69
N MET A 60 -28.21 48.70 31.09
CA MET A 60 -27.24 48.00 30.24
C MET A 60 -27.84 46.82 29.47
N LEU A 61 -29.08 46.39 29.77
CA LEU A 61 -29.65 45.17 29.21
C LEU A 61 -29.75 45.21 27.68
N GLU A 62 -30.09 46.36 27.10
CA GLU A 62 -30.17 46.54 25.64
C GLU A 62 -28.79 46.33 24.98
N SER A 63 -27.72 46.84 25.60
CA SER A 63 -26.35 46.63 25.12
C SER A 63 -25.94 45.17 25.19
N TYR A 64 -26.32 44.45 26.25
CA TYR A 64 -26.11 43.00 26.35
C TYR A 64 -26.88 42.23 25.27
N ASP A 65 -28.12 42.62 24.97
CA ASP A 65 -28.92 41.97 23.93
C ASP A 65 -28.33 42.17 22.53
N LYS A 66 -27.91 43.39 22.20
CA LYS A 66 -27.19 43.68 20.94
C LYS A 66 -25.89 42.86 20.82
N TYR A 67 -25.13 42.77 21.92
CA TYR A 67 -23.89 41.99 21.93
C TYR A 67 -24.15 40.49 21.75
N LEU A 68 -25.17 39.94 22.42
CA LEU A 68 -25.56 38.55 22.27
C LEU A 68 -26.02 38.24 20.84
N GLN A 69 -26.82 39.11 20.22
CA GLN A 69 -27.21 38.98 18.81
C GLN A 69 -25.98 38.90 17.90
N HIS A 70 -25.03 39.82 18.07
CA HIS A 70 -23.79 39.81 17.29
C HIS A 70 -22.98 38.51 17.48
N LEU A 71 -22.87 38.00 18.72
CA LEU A 71 -22.20 36.72 18.97
C LEU A 71 -22.90 35.54 18.29
N TYR A 72 -24.23 35.53 18.25
CA TYR A 72 -24.98 34.48 17.54
C TYR A 72 -24.78 34.55 16.02
N GLU A 73 -24.79 35.75 15.44
CA GLU A 73 -24.47 35.96 14.02
C GLU A 73 -23.06 35.46 13.67
N LEU A 74 -22.08 35.76 14.52
CA LEU A 74 -20.71 35.27 14.34
C LEU A 74 -20.61 33.75 14.44
N ILE A 75 -21.31 33.14 15.40
CA ILE A 75 -21.36 31.67 15.53
C ILE A 75 -21.97 31.05 14.27
N GLN A 76 -23.06 31.62 13.76
CA GLN A 76 -23.70 31.14 12.53
C GLN A 76 -22.76 31.23 11.32
N GLN A 77 -22.02 32.34 11.17
CA GLN A 77 -21.02 32.48 10.10
C GLN A 77 -19.93 31.41 10.22
N LEU A 78 -19.41 31.16 11.42
CA LEU A 78 -18.42 30.12 11.67
C LEU A 78 -18.96 28.70 11.41
N GLU A 79 -20.24 28.45 11.68
CA GLU A 79 -20.90 27.17 11.36
C GLU A 79 -21.01 26.95 9.85
N GLU A 80 -21.33 27.99 9.08
CA GLU A 80 -21.33 27.94 7.61
C GLU A 80 -19.92 27.69 7.04
N GLU A 81 -18.90 28.35 7.60
CA GLU A 81 -17.50 28.12 7.24
C GLU A 81 -17.04 26.69 7.57
N LYS A 82 -17.43 26.20 8.75
CA LYS A 82 -17.16 24.81 9.16
C LYS A 82 -17.78 23.82 8.18
N GLN A 83 -19.02 24.05 7.75
CA GLN A 83 -19.69 23.17 6.80
C GLN A 83 -18.94 23.09 5.46
N LYS A 84 -18.50 24.24 4.93
CA LYS A 84 -17.66 24.29 3.72
C LYS A 84 -16.34 23.55 3.91
N ALA A 85 -15.70 23.71 5.07
CA ALA A 85 -14.46 23.00 5.39
C ALA A 85 -14.65 21.48 5.49
N ILE A 86 -15.81 21.02 6.01
CA ILE A 86 -16.17 19.60 6.04
C ILE A 86 -16.39 19.05 4.63
N GLU A 87 -17.05 19.80 3.76
CA GLU A 87 -17.25 19.39 2.35
C GLU A 87 -15.91 19.22 1.63
N ILE A 88 -14.98 20.17 1.81
CA ILE A 88 -13.61 20.05 1.28
C ILE A 88 -12.91 18.81 1.86
N LEU A 89 -13.01 18.59 3.17
CA LEU A 89 -12.41 17.42 3.82
C LEU A 89 -12.95 16.11 3.22
N GLU A 90 -14.25 16.01 2.94
CA GLU A 90 -14.81 14.79 2.37
C GLU A 90 -14.35 14.58 0.92
N GLN A 91 -14.28 15.64 0.11
CA GLN A 91 -13.71 15.57 -1.24
C GLN A 91 -12.26 15.08 -1.23
N GLU A 92 -11.43 15.58 -0.30
CA GLU A 92 -10.03 15.16 -0.19
C GLU A 92 -9.90 13.72 0.32
N LYS A 93 -10.83 13.24 1.16
CA LYS A 93 -10.90 11.83 1.58
C LYS A 93 -11.31 10.91 0.43
N GLU A 94 -12.23 11.33 -0.44
CA GLU A 94 -12.60 10.56 -1.62
C GLU A 94 -11.42 10.39 -2.57
N LYS A 95 -10.67 11.47 -2.85
CA LYS A 95 -9.42 11.41 -3.62
C LYS A 95 -8.41 10.45 -2.98
N LEU A 96 -8.25 10.49 -1.66
CA LEU A 96 -7.35 9.58 -0.95
C LEU A 96 -7.77 8.12 -1.15
N LYS A 97 -9.06 7.78 -1.04
CA LYS A 97 -9.58 6.42 -1.28
C LYS A 97 -9.26 5.95 -2.70
N GLU A 98 -9.35 6.81 -3.70
CA GLU A 98 -9.00 6.47 -5.08
C GLU A 98 -7.50 6.20 -5.24
N MET A 99 -6.65 7.04 -4.65
CA MET A 99 -5.20 6.85 -4.66
C MET A 99 -4.79 5.55 -3.96
N GLU A 100 -5.41 5.22 -2.82
CA GLU A 100 -5.19 3.95 -2.12
C GLU A 100 -5.57 2.73 -2.95
N LYS A 101 -6.73 2.78 -3.63
CA LYS A 101 -7.14 1.73 -4.58
C LYS A 101 -6.08 1.56 -5.68
N ALA A 102 -5.58 2.66 -6.24
CA ALA A 102 -4.58 2.64 -7.30
C ALA A 102 -3.23 2.04 -6.84
N VAL A 103 -2.81 2.29 -5.60
CA VAL A 103 -1.62 1.66 -4.99
C VAL A 103 -1.85 0.16 -4.80
N LYS A 104 -2.98 -0.22 -4.20
CA LYS A 104 -3.33 -1.62 -3.92
C LYS A 104 -3.37 -2.50 -5.18
N VAL A 105 -3.86 -1.95 -6.29
CA VAL A 105 -3.84 -2.65 -7.59
C VAL A 105 -2.40 -2.92 -8.05
N LEU A 106 -1.49 -1.96 -7.91
CA LEU A 106 -0.08 -2.13 -8.30
C LEU A 106 0.67 -3.09 -7.37
N GLU A 107 0.36 -3.10 -6.08
CA GLU A 107 0.92 -4.06 -5.12
C GLU A 107 0.51 -5.49 -5.47
N LYS A 108 -0.78 -5.71 -5.74
CA LYS A 108 -1.28 -7.02 -6.21
C LYS A 108 -0.65 -7.44 -7.54
N HIS A 109 -0.42 -6.49 -8.45
CA HIS A 109 0.26 -6.79 -9.71
C HIS A 109 1.73 -7.18 -9.48
N LYS A 110 2.43 -6.51 -8.56
CA LYS A 110 3.80 -6.85 -8.15
C LYS A 110 3.88 -8.25 -7.55
N GLU A 111 2.93 -8.60 -6.69
CA GLU A 111 2.83 -9.93 -6.08
C GLU A 111 2.65 -11.03 -7.14
N LYS A 112 1.67 -10.88 -8.04
CA LYS A 112 1.47 -11.84 -9.14
C LYS A 112 2.68 -11.95 -10.07
N ALA A 113 3.36 -10.84 -10.33
CA ALA A 113 4.58 -10.86 -11.14
C ALA A 113 5.71 -11.63 -10.44
N ARG A 114 5.80 -11.54 -9.10
CA ARG A 114 6.78 -12.29 -8.30
C ARG A 114 6.48 -13.78 -8.27
N GLU A 115 5.21 -14.16 -8.17
CA GLU A 115 4.78 -15.57 -8.24
C GLU A 115 5.18 -16.20 -9.57
N ARG A 116 4.86 -15.54 -10.69
CA ARG A 116 5.26 -16.00 -12.04
C ARG A 116 6.77 -16.16 -12.18
N TYR A 117 7.53 -15.21 -11.65
CA TYR A 117 8.99 -15.28 -11.66
C TYR A 117 9.51 -16.51 -10.90
N LEU A 118 8.94 -16.79 -9.72
CA LEU A 118 9.32 -17.95 -8.91
C LEU A 118 8.95 -19.27 -9.60
N GLU A 119 7.77 -19.34 -10.21
CA GLU A 119 7.33 -20.51 -10.99
C GLU A 119 8.24 -20.77 -12.19
N GLU A 120 8.67 -19.72 -12.88
CA GLU A 120 9.60 -19.82 -14.00
C GLU A 120 10.99 -20.27 -13.55
N GLU A 121 11.52 -19.74 -12.43
CA GLU A 121 12.78 -20.21 -11.85
C GLU A 121 12.70 -21.69 -11.47
N LYS A 122 11.63 -22.12 -10.79
CA LYS A 122 11.43 -23.54 -10.44
C LYS A 122 11.36 -24.43 -11.68
N ARG A 123 10.69 -23.96 -12.74
CA ARG A 123 10.58 -24.71 -14.00
C ARG A 123 11.93 -24.84 -14.71
N LEU A 124 12.74 -23.79 -14.72
CA LEU A 124 14.09 -23.81 -15.28
C LEU A 124 15.01 -24.71 -14.45
N GLU A 125 14.89 -24.68 -13.13
CA GLU A 125 15.63 -25.56 -12.23
C GLU A 125 15.28 -27.03 -12.48
N MET A 126 14.00 -27.38 -12.58
CA MET A 126 13.58 -28.75 -12.90
C MET A 126 14.11 -29.20 -14.26
N LYS A 127 14.01 -28.37 -15.31
CA LYS A 127 14.59 -28.70 -16.63
C LYS A 127 16.10 -28.97 -16.54
N ARG A 128 16.84 -28.15 -15.79
CA ARG A 128 18.27 -28.33 -15.58
C ARG A 128 18.58 -29.63 -14.82
N LEU A 129 17.78 -29.98 -13.81
CA LEU A 129 17.92 -31.24 -13.09
C LEU A 129 17.64 -32.44 -14.01
N ASP A 130 16.62 -32.35 -14.86
CA ASP A 130 16.27 -33.40 -15.84
C ASP A 130 17.40 -33.59 -16.87
N GLU A 131 17.99 -32.49 -17.37
CA GLU A 131 19.15 -32.53 -18.27
C GLU A 131 20.35 -33.22 -17.61
N VAL A 132 20.66 -32.87 -16.35
CA VAL A 132 21.75 -33.49 -15.59
C VAL A 132 21.48 -34.97 -15.32
N ALA A 133 20.24 -35.33 -14.98
CA ALA A 133 19.84 -36.71 -14.75
C ALA A 133 19.97 -37.55 -16.03
N SER A 134 19.51 -37.01 -17.16
CA SER A 134 19.63 -37.63 -18.48
C SER A 134 21.10 -37.84 -18.85
N GLN A 135 21.95 -36.81 -18.72
CA GLN A 135 23.40 -36.94 -18.96
C GLN A 135 24.06 -38.00 -18.09
N LYS A 136 23.72 -38.05 -16.79
CA LYS A 136 24.23 -39.10 -15.87
C LYS A 136 23.78 -40.49 -16.29
N TYR A 137 22.53 -40.64 -16.71
CA TYR A 137 22.01 -41.92 -17.19
C TYR A 137 22.72 -42.37 -18.48
N PHE A 138 22.86 -41.46 -19.46
CA PHE A 138 23.62 -41.72 -20.68
C PHE A 138 25.07 -42.10 -20.39
N ALA A 139 25.75 -41.38 -19.49
CA ALA A 139 27.12 -41.71 -19.09
C ALA A 139 27.22 -43.12 -18.47
N LYS A 140 26.30 -43.45 -17.55
CA LYS A 140 26.24 -44.79 -16.93
C LYS A 140 25.97 -45.89 -17.97
N MET A 141 25.13 -45.61 -18.96
CA MET A 141 24.81 -46.56 -20.03
C MET A 141 26.00 -46.79 -20.98
N GLN A 142 26.80 -45.77 -21.27
CA GLN A 142 28.04 -45.91 -22.05
C GLN A 142 29.06 -46.78 -21.31
N VAL A 143 29.28 -46.53 -20.01
CA VAL A 143 30.19 -47.34 -19.19
C VAL A 143 29.78 -48.81 -19.19
N LYS A 144 28.48 -49.11 -18.99
CA LYS A 144 27.97 -50.49 -19.06
C LYS A 144 28.20 -51.14 -20.43
N LYS A 145 28.01 -50.38 -21.52
CA LYS A 145 28.26 -50.88 -22.87
C LYS A 145 29.73 -51.19 -23.10
N GLU A 146 30.64 -50.35 -22.61
CA GLU A 146 32.08 -50.62 -22.64
C GLU A 146 32.42 -51.87 -21.83
N GLU A 147 31.87 -52.03 -20.62
CA GLU A 147 32.04 -53.23 -19.78
C GLU A 147 31.59 -54.50 -20.53
N GLU A 148 30.37 -54.51 -21.08
CA GLU A 148 29.85 -55.65 -21.86
C GLU A 148 30.70 -55.97 -23.10
N LEU A 149 31.20 -54.94 -23.80
CA LEU A 149 32.12 -55.11 -24.94
C LEU A 149 33.46 -55.71 -24.49
N THR A 150 34.01 -55.26 -23.37
CA THR A 150 35.25 -55.80 -22.83
C THR A 150 35.08 -57.27 -22.42
N GLU A 151 33.99 -57.61 -21.74
CA GLU A 151 33.68 -59.00 -21.35
C GLU A 151 33.54 -59.91 -22.57
N LEU A 152 32.82 -59.47 -23.61
CA LEU A 152 32.70 -60.21 -24.88
C LEU A 152 34.06 -60.43 -25.56
N THR A 153 34.91 -59.40 -25.63
CA THR A 153 36.26 -59.56 -26.20
C THR A 153 37.16 -60.48 -25.37
N GLU A 154 36.98 -60.51 -24.05
CA GLU A 154 37.70 -61.44 -23.17
C GLU A 154 37.19 -62.88 -23.33
N GLU A 155 35.88 -63.09 -23.49
CA GLU A 155 35.28 -64.39 -23.79
C GLU A 155 35.71 -64.90 -25.17
N GLU A 156 35.70 -64.05 -26.21
CA GLU A 156 36.22 -64.39 -27.54
C GLU A 156 37.70 -64.80 -27.48
N ARG A 157 38.52 -64.08 -26.69
CA ARG A 157 39.92 -64.44 -26.47
C ARG A 157 40.10 -65.76 -25.73
N ARG A 158 39.22 -66.08 -24.77
CA ARG A 158 39.24 -67.39 -24.08
C ARG A 158 38.84 -68.52 -25.02
N LEU A 159 37.78 -68.36 -25.81
CA LEU A 159 37.33 -69.34 -26.79
C LEU A 159 38.37 -69.59 -27.91
N LEU A 160 39.13 -68.57 -28.31
CA LEU A 160 40.24 -68.70 -29.27
C LEU A 160 41.46 -69.43 -28.68
N ASN A 161 41.71 -69.31 -27.37
CA ASN A 161 42.80 -70.02 -26.69
C ASN A 161 42.44 -71.46 -26.30
N ASP A 162 41.17 -71.77 -26.04
CA ASP A 162 40.70 -73.12 -25.72
C ASP A 162 40.47 -74.00 -26.97
N GLY A 163 40.64 -73.44 -28.18
CA GLY A 163 40.52 -74.12 -29.46
C GLY A 163 41.85 -74.56 -30.12
N GLN A 164 42.97 -74.44 -29.41
CA GLN A 164 44.30 -74.98 -29.82
C GLN A 164 44.67 -76.20 -28.97
#